data_AF-A0A2V9ZN92-F1
#
_entry.id   AF-A0A2V9ZN92-F1
#
_cell.length_a   1.000
_cell.length_b   1.000
_cell.length_c   1.000
_cell.angle_alpha   90.00
_cell.angle_beta   90.00
_cell.angle_gamma   90.00
#
_symmetry.space_group_name_H-M   'P 1'
#
loop_
_entity.id
_entity.type
_entity.pdbx_description
1 polymer ?
#
loop_
_entity_poly.entity_id
_entity_poly.type
_entity_poly.pdbx_seq_one_letter_code
_entity_poly.pdbx_strand_id
1 'polypeptide(L)'
;MKRLVLMALLALALPLASWANSSNLVFSNTGGKIAVGGTSIAPTLNVGNSVLTSFTGFSGVPITGNLGYVGFSTGSMVSGTLGGGGVFAAGGSFTIDGNGANGVPNGTLFQGTFSGPVNWIAIFNPHGNHNKGNWTYVLTGNVSGTLSNGAAAAGGTLQITFDVPGSKQFSKGVNLRSGFTTVTVPEPGTLGLLGTGLVGIAGLIRRRMRNSA
;
A
#
# COMPACT_ATOMS: atom_id res chain seq x y z
N MET A 1 35.72 26.46 18.16
CA MET A 1 35.29 25.04 18.17
C MET A 1 33.76 24.85 18.21
N LYS A 2 32.98 25.51 19.07
CA LYS A 2 31.51 25.31 19.17
C LYS A 2 30.71 25.54 17.86
N ARG A 3 31.13 26.48 16.99
CA ARG A 3 30.47 26.76 15.70
C ARG A 3 30.69 25.67 14.65
N LEU A 4 31.87 25.02 14.68
CA LEU A 4 32.21 23.92 13.77
C LEU A 4 31.42 22.65 14.09
N VAL A 5 31.22 22.34 15.38
CA VAL A 5 30.39 21.20 15.82
C VAL A 5 28.93 21.42 15.43
N LEU A 6 28.40 22.64 15.57
CA LEU A 6 27.02 22.96 15.21
C LEU A 6 26.79 22.88 13.69
N MET A 7 27.76 23.32 12.89
CA MET A 7 27.69 23.19 11.42
C MET A 7 27.87 21.76 10.95
N ALA A 8 28.71 20.95 11.61
CA ALA A 8 28.80 19.51 11.35
C ALA A 8 27.48 18.81 11.67
N LEU A 9 26.83 19.15 12.79
CA LEU A 9 25.53 18.58 13.16
C LEU A 9 24.41 19.00 12.18
N LEU A 10 24.42 20.26 11.72
CA LEU A 10 23.49 20.74 10.71
C LEU A 10 23.73 20.04 9.36
N ALA A 11 24.98 19.84 8.97
CA ALA A 11 25.35 19.12 7.76
C ALA A 11 24.94 17.64 7.80
N LEU A 12 24.95 17.01 8.97
CA LEU A 12 24.40 15.66 9.17
C LEU A 12 22.86 15.61 9.15
N ALA A 13 22.19 16.74 9.44
CA ALA A 13 20.72 16.83 9.43
C ALA A 13 20.15 17.20 8.06
N LEU A 14 20.93 17.81 7.16
CA LEU A 14 20.51 18.17 5.79
C LEU A 14 20.00 16.97 4.97
N PRO A 15 20.63 15.77 5.00
CA PRO A 15 20.12 14.59 4.28
C PRO A 15 18.79 14.07 4.82
N LEU A 16 18.43 14.38 6.09
CA LEU A 16 17.16 13.98 6.69
C LEU A 16 16.03 14.97 6.36
N ALA A 17 16.37 16.25 6.17
CA ALA A 17 15.41 17.30 5.85
C ALA A 17 14.90 17.25 4.40
N SER A 18 15.58 16.56 3.48
CA SER A 18 15.12 16.40 2.09
C SER A 18 13.95 15.41 1.93
N TRP A 19 13.46 14.81 3.03
CA TRP A 19 12.39 13.80 3.04
C TRP A 19 11.03 14.35 3.49
N ALA A 20 10.87 15.67 3.54
CA ALA A 20 9.61 16.33 3.88
C ALA A 20 8.72 16.53 2.64
N ASN A 21 8.27 15.44 2.03
CA ASN A 21 7.07 15.43 1.20
C ASN A 21 6.31 14.17 1.60
N SER A 22 5.19 14.29 2.31
CA SER A 22 4.25 13.19 2.53
C SER A 22 3.89 12.58 1.17
N SER A 23 4.50 11.44 0.85
CA SER A 23 4.49 10.91 -0.51
C SER A 23 3.54 9.74 -0.60
N ASN A 24 2.34 10.01 -1.14
CA ASN A 24 1.42 8.96 -1.54
C ASN A 24 2.01 8.23 -2.75
N LEU A 25 2.37 6.97 -2.55
CA LEU A 25 2.67 6.06 -3.63
C LEU A 25 1.38 5.39 -4.07
N VAL A 26 1.07 5.45 -5.36
CA VAL A 26 -0.13 4.83 -5.93
C VAL A 26 0.28 3.78 -6.94
N PHE A 27 -0.17 2.55 -6.71
CA PHE A 27 0.03 1.41 -7.60
C PHE A 27 -1.31 1.01 -8.20
N SER A 28 -1.36 0.83 -9.51
CA SER A 28 -2.54 0.27 -10.17
C SER A 28 -2.18 -1.02 -10.92
N ASN A 29 -3.01 -2.04 -10.76
CA ASN A 29 -2.81 -3.34 -11.38
C ASN A 29 -4.06 -3.85 -12.11
N THR A 30 -3.88 -4.74 -13.07
CA THR A 30 -4.98 -5.39 -13.79
C THR A 30 -4.61 -6.83 -14.17
N GLY A 31 -5.61 -7.62 -14.51
CA GLY A 31 -5.42 -9.03 -14.84
C GLY A 31 -5.00 -9.86 -13.63
N GLY A 32 -4.69 -11.12 -13.89
CA GLY A 32 -4.59 -12.14 -12.84
C GLY A 32 -5.97 -12.61 -12.38
N LYS A 33 -5.96 -13.52 -11.40
CA LYS A 33 -7.17 -14.18 -10.89
C LYS A 33 -7.13 -14.19 -9.37
N ILE A 34 -8.18 -13.67 -8.73
CA ILE A 34 -8.43 -13.95 -7.31
C ILE A 34 -8.90 -15.39 -7.25
N ALA A 35 -8.17 -16.24 -6.52
CA ALA A 35 -8.46 -17.65 -6.34
C ALA A 35 -8.56 -18.01 -4.87
N VAL A 36 -9.35 -19.03 -4.57
CA VAL A 36 -9.45 -19.59 -3.21
C VAL A 36 -8.17 -20.35 -2.89
N GLY A 37 -7.59 -20.04 -1.74
CA GLY A 37 -6.51 -20.80 -1.09
C GLY A 37 -6.91 -21.28 0.29
N GLY A 38 -5.93 -21.71 1.08
CA GLY A 38 -6.16 -22.21 2.44
C GLY A 38 -6.86 -23.57 2.46
N THR A 39 -7.62 -23.82 3.52
CA THR A 39 -8.40 -25.07 3.69
C THR A 39 -9.89 -24.79 3.57
N SER A 40 -10.72 -25.83 3.41
CA SER A 40 -12.18 -25.65 3.34
C SER A 40 -12.80 -25.03 4.59
N ILE A 41 -12.16 -25.19 5.76
CA ILE A 41 -12.60 -24.62 7.04
C ILE A 41 -11.97 -23.25 7.35
N ALA A 42 -10.85 -22.94 6.70
CA ALA A 42 -10.14 -21.67 6.83
C ALA A 42 -9.66 -21.19 5.46
N PRO A 43 -10.59 -20.80 4.57
CA PRO A 43 -10.24 -20.39 3.22
C PRO A 43 -9.53 -19.04 3.24
N THR A 44 -8.64 -18.84 2.27
CA THR A 44 -7.98 -17.55 2.00
C THR A 44 -8.28 -17.10 0.57
N LEU A 45 -8.01 -15.85 0.24
CA LEU A 45 -8.02 -15.34 -1.12
C LEU A 45 -6.60 -14.99 -1.56
N ASN A 46 -6.21 -15.50 -2.71
CA ASN A 46 -4.88 -15.33 -3.28
C ASN A 46 -4.97 -14.68 -4.65
N VAL A 47 -4.03 -13.78 -4.95
CA VAL A 47 -3.78 -13.26 -6.29
C VAL A 47 -2.32 -13.48 -6.64
N GLY A 48 -2.10 -14.03 -7.83
CA GLY A 48 -0.80 -14.06 -8.49
C GLY A 48 -0.93 -13.53 -9.92
N ASN A 49 0.20 -13.10 -10.48
CA ASN A 49 0.33 -12.65 -11.87
C ASN A 49 -0.62 -11.49 -12.25
N SER A 50 -1.04 -10.66 -11.30
CA SER A 50 -1.71 -9.41 -11.64
C SER A 50 -0.67 -8.41 -12.10
N VAL A 51 -0.83 -7.83 -13.28
CA VAL A 51 0.18 -6.95 -13.90
C VAL A 51 0.09 -5.57 -13.28
N LEU A 52 1.22 -5.04 -12.80
CA LEU A 52 1.35 -3.65 -12.40
C LEU A 52 1.33 -2.77 -13.65
N THR A 53 0.26 -1.99 -13.82
CA THR A 53 0.02 -1.19 -15.03
C THR A 53 0.41 0.27 -14.88
N SER A 54 0.37 0.78 -13.65
CA SER A 54 0.84 2.13 -13.36
C SER A 54 1.43 2.24 -11.96
N PHE A 55 2.40 3.14 -11.85
CA PHE A 55 3.01 3.53 -10.59
C PHE A 55 3.18 5.05 -10.57
N THR A 56 2.59 5.70 -9.58
CA THR A 56 2.80 7.12 -9.28
C THR A 56 3.66 7.21 -8.04
N GLY A 57 4.92 7.61 -8.24
CA GLY A 57 5.89 7.82 -7.18
C GLY A 57 5.99 9.28 -6.72
N PHE A 58 7.10 9.61 -6.06
CA PHE A 58 7.40 10.90 -5.44
C PHE A 58 7.38 12.12 -6.40
N SER A 59 7.53 11.90 -7.71
CA SER A 59 7.48 12.96 -8.73
C SER A 59 6.05 13.33 -9.15
N GLY A 60 5.03 12.59 -8.69
CA GLY A 60 3.62 12.85 -9.00
C GLY A 60 3.17 12.52 -10.43
N VAL A 61 4.10 12.19 -11.33
CA VAL A 61 3.80 11.78 -12.72
C VAL A 61 3.64 10.26 -12.78
N PRO A 62 2.51 9.73 -13.28
CA PRO A 62 2.32 8.29 -13.40
C PRO A 62 3.21 7.69 -14.48
N ILE A 63 3.98 6.68 -14.10
CA ILE A 63 4.64 5.77 -15.04
C ILE A 63 3.62 4.70 -15.42
N THR A 64 3.53 4.35 -16.70
CA THR A 64 2.57 3.34 -17.20
C THR A 64 3.26 2.29 -18.07
N GLY A 65 2.66 1.10 -18.17
CA GLY A 65 3.16 -0.01 -18.99
C GLY A 65 2.99 -1.36 -18.30
N ASN A 66 3.68 -2.39 -18.77
CA ASN A 66 3.85 -3.61 -17.96
C ASN A 66 5.06 -3.38 -17.04
N LEU A 67 4.80 -2.97 -15.81
CA LEU A 67 5.83 -2.52 -14.85
C LEU A 67 6.25 -3.60 -13.86
N GLY A 68 5.60 -4.76 -13.89
CA GLY A 68 5.83 -5.87 -12.97
C GLY A 68 4.53 -6.49 -12.49
N TYR A 69 4.48 -6.95 -11.25
CA TYR A 69 3.38 -7.76 -10.74
C TYR A 69 2.94 -7.37 -9.33
N VAL A 70 1.65 -7.54 -9.06
CA VAL A 70 1.04 -7.47 -7.74
C VAL A 70 0.58 -8.87 -7.35
N GLY A 71 0.95 -9.29 -6.14
CA GLY A 71 0.56 -10.56 -5.55
C GLY A 71 0.11 -10.37 -4.11
N PHE A 72 -0.88 -11.14 -3.67
CA PHE A 72 -1.26 -11.16 -2.26
C PHE A 72 -1.91 -12.47 -1.85
N SER A 73 -1.91 -12.73 -0.55
CA SER A 73 -2.74 -13.71 0.13
C SER A 73 -3.36 -13.05 1.37
N THR A 74 -4.64 -13.27 1.62
CA THR A 74 -5.29 -12.80 2.85
C THR A 74 -4.97 -13.72 4.03
N GLY A 75 -5.28 -13.28 5.26
CA GLY A 75 -5.51 -14.21 6.37
C GLY A 75 -6.70 -15.13 6.12
N SER A 76 -6.97 -16.05 7.04
CA SER A 76 -8.14 -16.95 6.96
C SER A 76 -9.46 -16.19 7.09
N MET A 77 -10.51 -16.67 6.42
CA MET A 77 -11.86 -16.12 6.57
C MET A 77 -12.34 -16.27 8.01
N VAL A 78 -12.85 -15.19 8.59
CA VAL A 78 -13.36 -15.14 9.97
C VAL A 78 -14.88 -15.02 10.04
N SER A 79 -15.52 -14.49 8.99
CA SER A 79 -16.99 -14.41 8.91
C SER A 79 -17.47 -14.34 7.46
N GLY A 80 -18.76 -14.65 7.25
CA GLY A 80 -19.40 -14.65 5.94
C GLY A 80 -19.09 -15.89 5.10
N THR A 81 -19.19 -15.76 3.78
CA THR A 81 -18.93 -16.84 2.82
C THR A 81 -18.21 -16.32 1.58
N LEU A 82 -17.52 -17.20 0.87
CA LEU A 82 -16.85 -16.84 -0.38
C LEU A 82 -17.81 -16.29 -1.44
N GLY A 83 -19.02 -16.83 -1.52
CA GLY A 83 -20.03 -16.41 -2.50
C GLY A 83 -20.86 -15.20 -2.08
N GLY A 84 -21.22 -15.09 -0.81
CA GLY A 84 -22.03 -13.98 -0.28
C GLY A 84 -21.24 -12.76 0.17
N GLY A 85 -19.90 -12.84 0.16
CA GLY A 85 -19.04 -11.86 0.81
C GLY A 85 -18.71 -12.26 2.24
N GLY A 86 -17.62 -11.71 2.78
CA GLY A 86 -17.11 -12.07 4.09
C GLY A 86 -15.95 -11.20 4.54
N VAL A 87 -15.41 -11.54 5.70
CA VAL A 87 -14.26 -10.87 6.29
C VAL A 87 -13.16 -11.90 6.50
N PHE A 88 -11.94 -11.54 6.15
CA PHE A 88 -10.73 -12.32 6.41
C PHE A 88 -9.90 -11.63 7.49
N ALA A 89 -9.19 -12.42 8.28
CA ALA A 89 -8.26 -11.92 9.28
C ALA A 89 -7.13 -11.11 8.63
N ALA A 90 -6.47 -10.29 9.47
CA ALA A 90 -5.18 -9.70 9.14
C ALA A 90 -4.10 -10.79 8.88
N GLY A 91 -2.96 -10.37 8.35
CA GLY A 91 -1.84 -11.24 8.01
C GLY A 91 -1.78 -11.56 6.52
N GLY A 92 -1.37 -12.79 6.20
CA GLY A 92 -1.10 -13.21 4.83
C GLY A 92 0.14 -12.53 4.24
N SER A 93 0.09 -12.17 2.95
CA SER A 93 1.18 -11.50 2.25
C SER A 93 0.64 -10.48 1.25
N PHE A 94 1.41 -9.43 0.97
CA PHE A 94 1.13 -8.45 -0.07
C PHE A 94 2.44 -7.98 -0.67
N THR A 95 2.64 -8.22 -1.97
CA THR A 95 3.87 -7.88 -2.69
C THR A 95 3.55 -7.11 -3.96
N ILE A 96 4.42 -6.15 -4.26
CA ILE A 96 4.45 -5.43 -5.51
C ILE A 96 5.89 -5.50 -5.99
N ASP A 97 6.11 -6.18 -7.11
CA ASP A 97 7.43 -6.38 -7.70
C ASP A 97 7.49 -5.62 -9.03
N GLY A 98 8.58 -4.89 -9.24
CA GLY A 98 8.89 -4.23 -10.49
C GLY A 98 9.72 -5.15 -11.40
N ASN A 99 9.62 -4.96 -12.71
CA ASN A 99 10.32 -5.77 -13.71
C ASN A 99 11.48 -5.04 -14.42
N GLY A 100 11.85 -3.84 -13.96
CA GLY A 100 12.91 -3.04 -14.60
C GLY A 100 12.43 -2.14 -15.76
N ALA A 101 11.16 -2.21 -16.17
CA ALA A 101 10.66 -1.43 -17.30
C ALA A 101 10.35 0.02 -16.93
N ASN A 102 10.49 0.93 -17.92
CA ASN A 102 10.06 2.33 -17.84
C ASN A 102 10.58 3.10 -16.61
N GLY A 103 11.79 2.77 -16.14
CA GLY A 103 12.42 3.42 -14.98
C GLY A 103 11.97 2.90 -13.61
N VAL A 104 11.09 1.89 -13.58
CA VAL A 104 10.75 1.17 -12.35
C VAL A 104 11.87 0.17 -12.03
N PRO A 105 12.38 0.11 -10.78
CA PRO A 105 13.40 -0.88 -10.39
C PRO A 105 12.97 -2.32 -10.66
N ASN A 106 13.93 -3.19 -10.97
CA ASN A 106 13.70 -4.63 -11.00
C ASN A 106 13.79 -5.21 -9.57
N GLY A 107 12.76 -5.93 -9.15
CA GLY A 107 12.64 -6.47 -7.79
C GLY A 107 11.53 -5.82 -6.97
N THR A 108 11.50 -6.10 -5.67
CA THR A 108 10.41 -5.71 -4.79
C THR A 108 10.32 -4.20 -4.59
N LEU A 109 9.17 -3.61 -4.93
CA LEU A 109 8.82 -2.21 -4.71
C LEU A 109 8.13 -2.03 -3.34
N PHE A 110 7.29 -2.98 -2.97
CA PHE A 110 6.62 -3.05 -1.67
C PHE A 110 6.47 -4.51 -1.24
N GLN A 111 6.76 -4.78 0.03
CA GLN A 111 6.49 -6.07 0.66
C GLN A 111 5.91 -5.86 2.06
N GLY A 112 4.77 -6.50 2.31
CA GLY A 112 4.04 -6.37 3.55
C GLY A 112 2.98 -7.45 3.72
N THR A 113 2.02 -7.14 4.58
CA THR A 113 0.86 -7.99 4.89
C THR A 113 -0.39 -7.12 5.04
N PHE A 114 -1.56 -7.75 5.13
CA PHE A 114 -2.75 -7.03 5.58
C PHE A 114 -2.61 -6.73 7.08
N SER A 115 -2.78 -5.47 7.46
CA SER A 115 -2.58 -4.99 8.85
C SER A 115 -3.87 -5.01 9.68
N GLY A 116 -5.01 -5.21 9.03
CA GLY A 116 -6.33 -5.33 9.65
C GLY A 116 -7.21 -6.32 8.88
N PRO A 117 -8.48 -6.43 9.27
CA PRO A 117 -9.43 -7.28 8.55
C PRO A 117 -9.53 -6.89 7.08
N VAL A 118 -9.66 -7.91 6.21
CA VAL A 118 -9.86 -7.74 4.77
C VAL A 118 -11.32 -8.01 4.45
N ASN A 119 -12.00 -7.03 3.86
CA ASN A 119 -13.40 -7.15 3.47
C ASN A 119 -13.49 -7.69 2.04
N TRP A 120 -14.33 -8.71 1.87
CA TRP A 120 -14.73 -9.28 0.59
C TRP A 120 -16.20 -8.99 0.37
N ILE A 121 -16.49 -8.03 -0.50
CA ILE A 121 -17.83 -7.48 -0.67
C ILE A 121 -18.41 -8.06 -1.96
N ALA A 122 -19.53 -8.77 -1.84
CA ALA A 122 -20.28 -9.30 -2.97
C ALA A 122 -21.34 -8.30 -3.43
N ILE A 123 -21.39 -8.04 -4.73
CA ILE A 123 -22.33 -7.09 -5.35
C ILE A 123 -23.08 -7.84 -6.45
N PHE A 124 -24.40 -7.95 -6.30
CA PHE A 124 -25.27 -8.50 -7.34
C PHE A 124 -25.98 -7.39 -8.09
N ASN A 125 -25.83 -7.37 -9.42
CA ASN A 125 -26.62 -6.52 -10.28
C ASN A 125 -27.69 -7.38 -11.00
N PRO A 126 -28.99 -7.27 -10.65
CA PRO A 126 -30.05 -8.07 -11.26
C PRO A 126 -30.25 -7.77 -12.75
N HIS A 127 -29.90 -6.57 -13.21
CA HIS A 127 -30.02 -6.16 -14.62
C HIS A 127 -28.75 -6.47 -15.43
N GLY A 128 -27.71 -7.01 -14.80
CA GLY A 128 -26.48 -7.42 -15.47
C GLY A 128 -26.67 -8.64 -16.37
N ASN A 129 -25.73 -8.83 -17.31
CA ASN A 129 -25.67 -9.99 -18.21
C ASN A 129 -27.01 -10.30 -18.91
N HIS A 130 -27.57 -9.34 -19.64
CA HIS A 130 -28.87 -9.47 -20.32
C HIS A 130 -30.02 -9.87 -19.37
N ASN A 131 -30.13 -9.21 -18.21
CA ASN A 131 -31.11 -9.48 -17.15
C ASN A 131 -31.01 -10.87 -16.50
N LYS A 132 -29.88 -11.57 -16.64
CA LYS A 132 -29.61 -12.84 -15.94
C LYS A 132 -29.01 -12.63 -14.56
N GLY A 133 -28.68 -11.40 -14.21
CA GLY A 133 -27.90 -11.07 -13.03
C GLY A 133 -26.40 -11.13 -13.31
N ASN A 134 -25.60 -10.41 -12.52
CA ASN A 134 -24.14 -10.41 -12.58
C ASN A 134 -23.62 -10.29 -11.16
N TRP A 135 -22.63 -11.10 -10.82
CA TRP A 135 -21.94 -11.01 -9.54
C TRP A 135 -20.56 -10.41 -9.74
N THR A 136 -20.30 -9.30 -9.06
CA THR A 136 -18.96 -8.73 -8.93
C THR A 136 -18.55 -8.70 -7.48
N TYR A 137 -17.25 -8.66 -7.25
CA TYR A 137 -16.67 -8.63 -5.92
C TYR A 137 -15.60 -7.56 -5.80
N VAL A 138 -15.54 -6.96 -4.61
CA VAL A 138 -14.53 -5.99 -4.21
C VAL A 138 -13.80 -6.51 -2.98
N LEU A 139 -12.48 -6.64 -3.07
CA LEU A 139 -11.61 -6.89 -1.92
C LEU A 139 -10.99 -5.57 -1.47
N THR A 140 -11.10 -5.25 -0.19
CA THR A 140 -10.49 -4.05 0.40
C THR A 140 -9.90 -4.33 1.77
N GLY A 141 -8.78 -3.70 2.09
CA GLY A 141 -8.13 -3.85 3.38
C GLY A 141 -6.94 -2.92 3.54
N ASN A 142 -6.50 -2.75 4.77
CA ASN A 142 -5.28 -2.01 5.08
C ASN A 142 -4.05 -2.89 4.89
N VAL A 143 -2.98 -2.30 4.37
CA VAL A 143 -1.69 -2.97 4.18
C VAL A 143 -0.61 -2.22 4.95
N SER A 144 0.35 -2.97 5.50
CA SER A 144 1.55 -2.41 6.12
C SER A 144 2.77 -3.24 5.74
N GLY A 145 3.89 -2.59 5.51
CA GLY A 145 5.11 -3.25 5.08
C GLY A 145 6.28 -2.30 4.92
N THR A 146 7.17 -2.67 4.01
CA THR A 146 8.38 -1.92 3.68
C THR A 146 8.49 -1.69 2.18
N LEU A 147 9.05 -0.55 1.80
CA LEU A 147 9.41 -0.24 0.42
C LEU A 147 10.79 -0.81 0.07
N SER A 148 11.15 -0.77 -1.21
CA SER A 148 12.45 -1.22 -1.74
C SER A 148 13.67 -0.61 -1.04
N ASN A 149 13.53 0.59 -0.47
CA ASN A 149 14.58 1.29 0.27
C ASN A 149 14.59 0.98 1.77
N GLY A 150 13.76 0.05 2.24
CA GLY A 150 13.61 -0.32 3.65
C GLY A 150 12.71 0.61 4.47
N ALA A 151 12.16 1.68 3.90
CA ALA A 151 11.25 2.56 4.61
C ALA A 151 9.94 1.84 4.95
N ALA A 152 9.48 2.00 6.19
CA ALA A 152 8.16 1.53 6.59
C ALA A 152 7.08 2.30 5.81
N ALA A 153 6.07 1.57 5.31
CA ALA A 153 4.95 2.17 4.60
C ALA A 153 3.65 1.47 4.99
N ALA A 154 2.57 2.24 5.03
CA ALA A 154 1.24 1.74 5.34
C ALA A 154 0.19 2.43 4.47
N GLY A 155 -0.94 1.75 4.25
CA GLY A 155 -2.04 2.33 3.50
C GLY A 155 -3.16 1.33 3.27
N GLY A 156 -3.73 1.34 2.08
CA GLY A 156 -4.91 0.55 1.74
C GLY A 156 -4.92 0.05 0.31
N THR A 157 -5.67 -1.02 0.08
CA THR A 157 -5.87 -1.61 -1.24
C THR A 157 -7.35 -1.79 -1.55
N LEU A 158 -7.68 -1.69 -2.83
CA LEU A 158 -9.01 -1.93 -3.38
C LEU A 158 -8.84 -2.74 -4.67
N GLN A 159 -9.46 -3.91 -4.74
CA GLN A 159 -9.34 -4.86 -5.84
C GLN A 159 -10.73 -5.22 -6.36
N ILE A 160 -11.01 -4.92 -7.62
CA ILE A 160 -12.31 -5.08 -8.29
C ILE A 160 -12.21 -6.19 -9.32
N THR A 161 -13.22 -7.04 -9.35
CA THR A 161 -13.30 -8.20 -10.24
C THR A 161 -14.20 -7.94 -11.45
N PHE A 162 -14.11 -8.81 -12.45
CA PHE A 162 -15.13 -8.92 -13.49
C PHE A 162 -16.38 -9.65 -12.97
N ASP A 163 -17.41 -9.72 -13.82
CA ASP A 163 -18.51 -10.65 -13.60
C ASP A 163 -17.98 -12.07 -13.37
N VAL A 164 -18.52 -12.75 -12.38
CA VAL A 164 -18.25 -14.16 -12.17
C VAL A 164 -18.94 -14.96 -13.29
N PRO A 165 -18.20 -15.90 -13.95
CA PRO A 165 -18.73 -16.64 -15.08
C PRO A 165 -20.10 -17.28 -14.82
N GLY A 166 -21.01 -17.05 -15.78
CA GLY A 166 -22.35 -17.63 -15.76
C GLY A 166 -23.30 -17.01 -14.72
N SER A 167 -23.04 -15.78 -14.28
CA SER A 167 -23.88 -15.08 -13.28
C SER A 167 -23.98 -15.83 -11.95
N LYS A 168 -22.97 -16.65 -11.64
CA LYS A 168 -22.92 -17.44 -10.42
C LYS A 168 -22.19 -16.68 -9.33
N GLN A 169 -22.49 -17.00 -8.07
CA GLN A 169 -21.65 -16.54 -6.97
C GLN A 169 -20.23 -17.10 -7.10
N PHE A 170 -19.27 -16.35 -6.56
CA PHE A 170 -17.88 -16.77 -6.44
C PHE A 170 -17.77 -18.07 -5.65
N SER A 171 -16.91 -18.98 -6.13
CA SER A 171 -16.71 -20.30 -5.53
C SER A 171 -15.26 -20.77 -5.53
N LYS A 172 -14.53 -20.53 -6.62
CA LYS A 172 -13.13 -20.95 -6.77
C LYS A 172 -12.19 -19.86 -7.25
N GLY A 173 -12.66 -19.00 -8.15
CA GLY A 173 -11.88 -17.87 -8.58
C GLY A 173 -12.60 -16.99 -9.59
N VAL A 174 -12.14 -15.74 -9.69
CA VAL A 174 -12.66 -14.72 -10.59
C VAL A 174 -11.52 -13.86 -11.11
N ASN A 175 -11.65 -13.39 -12.36
CA ASN A 175 -10.65 -12.52 -12.96
C ASN A 175 -10.66 -11.15 -12.28
N LEU A 176 -9.48 -10.64 -11.99
CA LEU A 176 -9.33 -9.29 -11.49
C LEU A 176 -9.43 -8.31 -12.66
N ARG A 177 -10.30 -7.31 -12.52
CA ARG A 177 -10.50 -6.24 -13.49
C ARG A 177 -9.53 -5.09 -13.25
N SER A 178 -9.42 -4.65 -12.01
CA SER A 178 -8.58 -3.51 -11.64
C SER A 178 -8.27 -3.55 -10.15
N GLY A 179 -7.06 -3.17 -9.79
CA GLY A 179 -6.62 -2.98 -8.43
C GLY A 179 -5.96 -1.63 -8.25
N PHE A 180 -6.14 -1.04 -7.08
CA PHE A 180 -5.50 0.20 -6.65
C PHE A 180 -4.95 0.00 -5.26
N THR A 181 -3.69 0.33 -5.05
CA THR A 181 -3.05 0.28 -3.73
C THR A 181 -2.36 1.59 -3.47
N THR A 182 -2.67 2.21 -2.35
CA THR A 182 -2.02 3.44 -1.90
C THR A 182 -1.23 3.13 -0.65
N VAL A 183 0.02 3.59 -0.59
CA VAL A 183 0.83 3.52 0.62
C VAL A 183 1.51 4.86 0.86
N THR A 184 1.66 5.19 2.12
CA THR A 184 2.32 6.39 2.59
C THR A 184 3.50 5.99 3.44
N VAL A 185 4.58 6.76 3.34
CA VAL A 185 5.72 6.63 4.23
C VAL A 185 5.51 7.63 5.36
N PRO A 186 5.49 7.20 6.64
CA PRO A 186 5.50 8.13 7.75
C PRO A 186 6.71 9.04 7.63
N GLU A 187 6.51 10.35 7.71
CA GLU A 187 7.59 11.31 7.48
C GLU A 187 8.79 11.02 8.40
N PRO A 188 10.00 10.81 7.85
CA PRO A 188 11.17 10.56 8.66
C PRO A 188 11.52 11.81 9.48
N GLY A 189 11.15 11.83 10.77
CA GLY A 189 11.73 12.73 11.76
C GLY A 189 11.48 14.24 11.59
N THR A 190 10.64 14.72 10.68
CA THR A 190 10.35 16.17 10.51
C THR A 190 9.86 16.81 11.81
N LEU A 191 9.06 16.08 12.59
CA LEU A 191 8.63 16.49 13.94
C LEU A 191 9.78 16.52 14.95
N GLY A 192 10.71 15.56 14.87
CA GLY A 192 11.90 15.54 15.73
C GLY A 192 12.87 16.67 15.39
N LEU A 193 13.05 16.98 14.11
CA LEU A 193 13.88 18.08 13.63
C LEU A 193 13.24 19.45 13.94
N LEU A 194 11.91 19.59 13.77
CA LEU A 194 11.17 20.77 14.20
C LEU A 194 11.28 20.96 15.72
N GLY A 195 11.08 19.88 16.49
CA GLY A 195 11.19 19.90 17.95
C GLY A 195 12.60 20.28 18.42
N THR A 196 13.64 19.67 17.86
CA THR A 196 15.04 20.01 18.18
C THR A 196 15.43 21.40 17.69
N GLY A 197 14.91 21.85 16.54
CA GLY A 197 15.09 23.21 16.03
C GLY A 197 14.49 24.27 16.96
N LEU A 198 13.27 24.05 17.45
CA LEU A 198 12.61 24.94 18.42
C LEU A 198 13.36 24.97 19.77
N VAL A 199 13.82 23.81 20.25
CA VAL A 199 14.66 23.74 21.46
C VAL A 199 15.99 24.47 21.27
N GLY A 200 16.61 24.35 20.08
CA GLY A 200 17.82 25.08 19.72
C GLY A 200 17.62 26.60 19.73
N ILE A 201 16.51 27.09 19.15
CA ILE A 201 16.13 28.51 19.15
C ILE A 201 15.86 28.99 20.59
N ALA A 202 15.11 28.24 21.38
CA ALA A 202 14.85 28.56 22.79
C ALA A 202 16.16 28.65 23.61
N GLY A 203 17.12 27.75 23.36
CA GLY A 203 18.45 27.80 23.96
C GLY A 203 19.26 29.05 23.58
N LEU A 204 19.17 29.49 22.32
CA LEU A 204 19.81 30.72 21.85
C LEU A 204 19.20 31.98 22.47
N ILE A 205 17.87 32.04 22.60
CA ILE A 205 17.16 33.15 23.26
C ILE A 205 17.58 33.23 24.73
N ARG A 206 17.59 32.09 25.45
CA ARG A 206 18.03 32.03 26.86
C ARG A 206 19.47 32.51 27.03
N ARG A 207 20.36 32.15 26.12
CA ARG A 207 21.76 32.59 26.15
C ARG A 207 21.88 34.10 25.92
N ARG A 208 21.07 34.67 25.03
CA ARG A 208 21.08 36.11 24.75
C ARG A 208 20.60 36.92 25.95
N MET A 209 19.51 36.51 26.60
CA MET A 209 18.97 37.20 27.78
C MET A 209 19.95 37.23 28.95
N ARG A 210 20.74 36.16 29.14
CA ARG A 210 21.72 36.06 30.23
C ARG A 210 23.02 36.84 29.99
N ASN A 211 23.27 37.27 28.76
CA ASN A 211 24.42 38.11 28.38
C ASN A 211 24.06 39.60 28.27
N SER A 212 22.78 39.96 28.45
CA SER A 212 22.26 41.33 28.41
C SER A 212 21.78 41.82 29.78
N ALA A 213 22.06 41.04 30.83
CA ALA A 213 21.97 41.41 32.24
C ALA A 213 23.39 41.35 32.83
#